data_AF-A0A1G7UB05-F1
#
_entry.id   AF-A0A1G7UB05-F1
#
_cell.length_a   1.000
_cell.length_b   1.000
_cell.length_c   1.000
_cell.angle_alpha   90.00
_cell.angle_beta   90.00
_cell.angle_gamma   90.00
#
_symmetry.space_group_name_H-M   'P 1'
#
loop_
_entity.id
_entity.type
_entity.pdbx_description
1 polymer ?
#
loop_
_entity_poly.entity_id
_entity_poly.type
_entity_poly.pdbx_seq_one_letter_code
_entity_poly.pdbx_strand_id
1 'polypeptide(L)'
;MKKFKSLSLLFVSLFLIACSSNSLPVLEGLYQSDRVDGYIVQIAIQPEDNSFIEYIDNREVDQGTYKKKSEDIYQFMSDKQDFEIILTTKDTFEVRIKKINNNKPLELKNVDKVPTYFNTKFDDVEEFKKLLI
;
A
#
# COMPACT_ATOMS: atom_id res chain seq x y z
N MET A 1 39.79 54.94 12.18
CA MET A 1 39.53 53.60 12.75
C MET A 1 38.73 53.73 14.04
N LYS A 2 37.42 53.49 14.00
CA LYS A 2 36.56 53.32 15.19
C LYS A 2 35.48 52.31 14.84
N LYS A 3 35.36 51.29 15.69
CA LYS A 3 34.59 50.06 15.52
C LYS A 3 33.10 50.34 15.71
N PHE A 4 32.25 50.00 14.74
CA PHE A 4 30.82 49.83 14.98
C PHE A 4 30.50 48.34 15.03
N LYS A 5 29.82 47.97 16.11
CA LYS A 5 29.58 46.61 16.57
C LYS A 5 28.52 45.92 15.70
N SER A 6 28.75 44.63 15.48
CA SER A 6 27.78 43.63 15.06
C SER A 6 26.40 43.87 15.67
N LEU A 7 25.37 43.99 14.83
CA LEU A 7 23.98 43.84 15.23
C LEU A 7 23.48 42.53 14.63
N SER A 8 23.51 41.51 15.48
CA SER A 8 22.88 40.23 15.27
C SER A 8 21.37 40.36 15.42
N LEU A 9 20.67 39.40 14.80
CA LEU A 9 19.35 38.86 15.16
C LEU A 9 18.07 39.39 14.45
N LEU A 10 17.49 38.42 13.72
CA LEU A 10 16.09 37.97 13.78
C LEU A 10 15.03 38.82 13.06
N PHE A 11 14.61 38.33 11.88
CA PHE A 11 13.19 38.09 11.55
C PHE A 11 13.13 36.96 10.50
N VAL A 12 13.55 35.76 10.93
CA VAL A 12 13.19 34.50 10.25
C VAL A 12 12.03 33.93 11.06
N SER A 13 10.81 34.38 10.80
CA SER A 13 9.61 33.73 11.33
C SER A 13 8.38 34.21 10.58
N LEU A 14 7.54 33.24 10.18
CA LEU A 14 6.26 33.33 9.45
C LEU A 14 6.44 33.58 7.94
N PHE A 15 6.20 32.64 7.03
CA PHE A 15 5.13 31.65 6.96
C PHE A 15 5.63 30.38 6.26
N LEU A 16 5.92 29.32 7.04
CA LEU A 16 5.72 27.96 6.54
C LEU A 16 4.55 27.39 7.33
N ILE A 17 3.36 27.94 7.08
CA ILE A 17 2.17 27.11 7.18
C ILE A 17 2.36 26.13 6.04
N ALA A 18 3.04 25.01 6.33
CA ALA A 18 3.00 23.86 5.48
C ALA A 18 1.51 23.57 5.32
N CYS A 19 0.97 23.85 4.12
CA CYS A 19 -0.24 23.22 3.70
C CYS A 19 0.05 21.73 3.85
N SER A 20 -0.46 21.09 4.90
CA SER A 20 -0.65 19.66 4.90
C SER A 20 -1.69 19.43 3.80
N SER A 21 -1.24 19.39 2.55
CA SER A 21 -2.09 18.94 1.47
C SER A 21 -2.45 17.51 1.85
N ASN A 22 -3.71 17.31 2.25
CA ASN A 22 -4.33 16.00 2.36
C ASN A 22 -4.49 15.40 0.95
N SER A 23 -3.41 15.42 0.16
CA SER A 23 -3.36 14.82 -1.16
C SER A 23 -3.38 13.32 -0.98
N LEU A 24 -4.22 12.65 -1.77
CA LEU A 24 -4.22 11.21 -1.84
C LEU A 24 -2.83 10.71 -2.24
N PRO A 25 -2.29 9.68 -1.57
CA PRO A 25 -1.05 9.06 -1.98
C PRO A 25 -1.20 8.41 -3.36
N VAL A 26 -0.06 8.16 -4.00
CA VAL A 26 0.00 7.31 -5.19
C VAL A 26 -0.09 5.85 -4.75
N LEU A 27 -0.89 5.06 -5.45
CA LEU A 27 -0.97 3.61 -5.23
C LEU A 27 0.32 2.97 -5.77
N GLU A 28 1.24 2.59 -4.88
CA GLU A 28 2.56 2.04 -5.24
C GLU A 28 3.17 1.24 -4.09
N GLY A 29 4.11 0.35 -4.37
CA GLY A 29 4.91 -0.31 -3.35
C GLY A 29 4.26 -1.56 -2.75
N LEU A 30 4.59 -1.87 -1.49
CA LEU A 30 4.09 -3.04 -0.77
C LEU A 30 3.07 -2.62 0.30
N TYR A 31 1.86 -3.15 0.17
CA TYR A 31 0.81 -3.03 1.18
C TYR A 31 0.73 -4.33 1.98
N GLN A 32 0.57 -4.23 3.29
CA GLN A 32 0.56 -5.39 4.18
C GLN A 32 -0.49 -5.24 5.29
N SER A 33 -1.17 -6.32 5.62
CA SER A 33 -2.06 -6.39 6.78
C SER A 33 -1.31 -6.65 8.08
N ASP A 34 -1.96 -6.36 9.21
CA ASP A 34 -1.60 -7.03 10.46
C ASP A 34 -1.87 -8.54 10.36
N ARG A 35 -1.27 -9.34 11.24
CA ARG A 35 -1.53 -10.80 11.26
C ARG A 35 -2.97 -11.05 11.73
N VAL A 36 -3.77 -11.73 10.90
CA VAL A 36 -5.17 -12.07 11.18
C VAL A 36 -5.42 -13.53 10.84
N ASP A 37 -6.03 -14.27 11.79
CA ASP A 37 -6.28 -15.71 11.69
C ASP A 37 -5.04 -16.54 11.29
N GLY A 38 -3.86 -16.10 11.73
CA GLY A 38 -2.57 -16.75 11.47
C GLY A 38 -1.82 -16.22 10.25
N TYR A 39 -2.50 -15.53 9.34
CA TYR A 39 -1.97 -15.12 8.04
C TYR A 39 -1.58 -13.64 8.01
N ILE A 40 -0.57 -13.32 7.19
CA ILE A 40 -0.29 -11.97 6.73
C ILE A 40 -0.65 -11.89 5.24
N VAL A 41 -1.47 -10.91 4.86
CA VAL A 41 -1.83 -10.65 3.47
C VAL A 41 -1.00 -9.46 2.98
N GLN A 42 -0.45 -9.58 1.78
CA GLN A 42 0.39 -8.56 1.17
C GLN A 42 -0.03 -8.35 -0.28
N ILE A 43 0.04 -7.10 -0.75
CA ILE A 43 -0.16 -6.77 -2.16
C ILE A 43 0.99 -5.88 -2.61
N ALA A 44 1.78 -6.36 -3.56
CA ALA A 44 2.79 -5.56 -4.25
C ALA A 44 2.15 -4.91 -5.48
N ILE A 45 2.25 -3.59 -5.58
CA ILE A 45 1.71 -2.78 -6.67
C ILE A 45 2.86 -2.38 -7.60
N GLN A 46 2.73 -2.63 -8.90
CA GLN A 46 3.69 -2.24 -9.94
C GLN A 46 3.10 -1.12 -10.83
N PRO A 47 3.43 0.16 -10.56
CA PRO A 47 2.89 1.29 -11.33
C PRO A 47 3.37 1.35 -12.79
N GLU A 48 4.53 0.77 -13.09
CA GLU A 48 5.14 0.79 -14.41
C GLU A 48 4.29 0.11 -15.49
N ASP A 49 3.55 -0.93 -15.12
CA ASP A 49 2.70 -1.72 -16.02
C ASP A 49 1.25 -1.88 -15.52
N ASN A 50 0.91 -1.23 -14.39
CA ASN A 50 -0.36 -1.35 -13.70
C ASN A 50 -0.71 -2.79 -13.30
N SER A 51 0.30 -3.55 -12.88
CA SER A 51 0.13 -4.92 -12.38
C SER A 51 0.20 -5.00 -10.85
N PHE A 52 -0.30 -6.10 -10.31
CA PHE A 52 -0.17 -6.40 -8.89
C PHE A 52 0.15 -7.88 -8.68
N ILE A 53 0.77 -8.16 -7.54
CA ILE A 53 0.96 -9.52 -7.03
C ILE A 53 0.44 -9.57 -5.59
N GLU A 54 -0.46 -10.51 -5.32
CA GLU A 54 -0.96 -10.79 -3.98
C GLU A 54 -0.21 -11.96 -3.37
N TYR A 55 0.19 -11.79 -2.12
CA TYR A 55 0.82 -12.81 -1.32
C TYR A 55 0.05 -13.08 -0.03
N ILE A 56 0.11 -14.32 0.42
CA ILE A 56 -0.28 -14.72 1.78
C ILE A 56 0.92 -15.42 2.41
N ASP A 57 1.43 -14.88 3.52
CA ASP A 57 2.68 -15.31 4.17
C ASP A 57 3.84 -15.52 3.17
N ASN A 58 4.04 -14.52 2.30
CA ASN A 58 5.05 -14.49 1.24
C ASN A 58 4.87 -15.54 0.12
N ARG A 59 3.77 -16.30 0.07
CA ARG A 59 3.44 -17.17 -1.08
C ARG A 59 2.67 -16.36 -2.09
N GLU A 60 3.11 -16.35 -3.34
CA GLU A 60 2.34 -15.76 -4.44
C GLU A 60 1.05 -16.56 -4.65
N VAL A 61 -0.07 -15.93 -4.31
CA VAL A 61 -1.40 -16.55 -4.40
C VAL A 61 -2.20 -16.01 -5.57
N ASP A 62 -1.93 -14.78 -6.01
CA ASP A 62 -2.59 -14.20 -7.17
C ASP A 62 -1.74 -13.12 -7.84
N GLN A 63 -2.06 -12.84 -9.10
CA GLN A 63 -1.46 -11.76 -9.86
C GLN A 63 -2.44 -11.27 -10.92
N GLY A 64 -2.34 -10.00 -11.29
CA GLY A 64 -3.23 -9.43 -12.28
C GLY A 64 -2.90 -7.99 -12.59
N THR A 65 -3.90 -7.27 -13.06
CA THR A 65 -3.79 -5.85 -13.42
C THR A 65 -4.77 -5.02 -12.60
N TYR A 66 -4.51 -3.73 -12.49
CA TYR A 66 -5.44 -2.79 -11.89
C TYR A 66 -5.64 -1.57 -12.78
N LYS A 67 -6.74 -0.86 -12.57
CA LYS A 67 -7.00 0.41 -13.24
C LYS A 67 -7.66 1.40 -12.30
N LYS A 68 -7.27 2.66 -12.43
CA LYS A 68 -7.87 3.78 -11.69
C LYS A 68 -9.27 4.09 -12.25
N LYS A 69 -10.27 4.18 -11.37
CA LYS A 69 -11.68 4.48 -11.71
C LYS A 69 -12.04 5.93 -11.39
N SER A 70 -11.61 6.41 -10.22
CA SER A 70 -11.74 7.79 -9.74
C SER A 70 -10.46 8.19 -9.01
N GLU A 71 -10.44 9.34 -8.32
CA GLU A 71 -9.25 9.82 -7.61
C GLU A 71 -8.66 8.81 -6.60
N ASP A 72 -9.54 8.11 -5.88
CA ASP A 72 -9.24 7.18 -4.78
C ASP A 72 -9.67 5.73 -5.06
N ILE A 73 -10.50 5.47 -6.07
CA ILE A 73 -11.01 4.11 -6.37
C ILE A 73 -10.17 3.45 -7.46
N TYR A 74 -9.77 2.20 -7.19
CA TYR A 74 -9.04 1.34 -8.12
C TYR A 74 -9.75 0.00 -8.26
N GLN A 75 -9.87 -0.50 -9.49
CA GLN A 75 -10.39 -1.85 -9.77
C GLN A 75 -9.21 -2.79 -10.03
N PHE A 76 -9.16 -3.89 -9.31
CA PHE A 76 -8.19 -4.98 -9.41
C PHE A 76 -8.84 -6.16 -10.14
N MET A 77 -8.11 -6.75 -11.09
CA MET A 77 -8.61 -7.78 -11.99
C MET A 77 -7.56 -8.87 -12.20
N SER A 78 -7.91 -10.12 -11.92
CA SER A 78 -7.11 -11.30 -12.20
C SER A 78 -7.99 -12.45 -12.70
N ASP A 79 -7.37 -13.60 -12.99
CA ASP A 79 -8.10 -14.83 -13.29
C ASP A 79 -8.88 -15.39 -12.09
N LYS A 80 -8.53 -14.98 -10.85
CA LYS A 80 -9.15 -15.49 -9.63
C LYS A 80 -10.22 -14.58 -9.04
N GLN A 81 -10.08 -13.27 -9.20
CA GLN A 81 -10.93 -12.30 -8.52
C GLN A 81 -10.99 -10.95 -9.26
N ASP A 82 -12.09 -10.25 -9.04
CA ASP A 82 -12.31 -8.86 -9.45
C ASP A 82 -12.87 -8.10 -8.25
N PHE A 83 -12.17 -7.08 -7.80
CA PHE A 83 -12.56 -6.28 -6.63
C PHE A 83 -12.13 -4.83 -6.76
N GLU A 84 -12.76 -3.96 -5.97
CA GLU A 84 -12.42 -2.55 -5.88
C GLU A 84 -11.83 -2.22 -4.51
N ILE A 85 -10.86 -1.31 -4.50
CA ILE A 85 -10.32 -0.72 -3.28
C ILE A 85 -10.50 0.80 -3.30
N ILE A 86 -10.56 1.37 -2.11
CA ILE A 86 -10.56 2.82 -1.89
C ILE A 86 -9.26 3.17 -1.16
N LEU A 87 -8.36 3.87 -1.85
CA LEU A 87 -7.11 4.34 -1.28
C LEU A 87 -7.37 5.55 -0.39
N THR A 88 -6.98 5.44 0.87
CA THR A 88 -7.17 6.53 1.84
C THR A 88 -5.99 7.49 1.85
N THR A 89 -6.19 8.68 2.43
CA THR A 89 -5.12 9.66 2.66
C THR A 89 -4.03 9.17 3.63
N LYS A 90 -4.27 8.07 4.34
CA LYS A 90 -3.30 7.40 5.22
C LYS A 90 -2.47 6.33 4.50
N ASP A 91 -2.63 6.20 3.19
CA ASP A 91 -1.95 5.20 2.39
C ASP A 91 -2.29 3.76 2.82
N THR A 92 -3.60 3.57 3.01
CA THR A 92 -4.21 2.30 3.40
C THR A 92 -5.43 2.03 2.55
N PHE A 93 -5.80 0.76 2.41
CA PHE A 93 -7.07 0.34 1.84
C PHE A 93 -7.51 -0.99 2.46
N GLU A 94 -8.76 -1.39 2.23
CA GLU A 94 -9.30 -2.65 2.74
C GLU A 94 -9.51 -3.67 1.61
N VAL A 95 -9.26 -4.94 1.92
CA VAL A 95 -9.67 -6.08 1.08
C VAL A 95 -10.54 -7.05 1.88
N ARG A 96 -11.23 -7.95 1.19
CA ARG A 96 -12.04 -9.00 1.79
C ARG A 96 -11.67 -10.34 1.18
N ILE A 97 -11.15 -11.24 2.00
CA ILE A 97 -10.80 -12.60 1.58
C ILE A 97 -11.72 -13.55 2.35
N LYS A 98 -12.49 -14.39 1.67
CA LYS A 98 -13.57 -15.14 2.33
C LYS A 98 -13.10 -16.08 3.43
N LYS A 99 -11.97 -16.77 3.21
CA LYS A 99 -11.41 -17.75 4.15
C LYS A 99 -10.45 -17.15 5.19
N ILE A 100 -10.14 -15.87 5.10
CA ILE A 100 -9.32 -15.13 6.08
C ILE A 100 -10.20 -14.07 6.73
N ASN A 101 -10.19 -13.95 8.06
CA ASN A 101 -10.98 -12.94 8.77
C ASN A 101 -12.51 -13.06 8.52
N ASN A 102 -13.00 -14.23 8.10
CA ASN A 102 -14.42 -14.49 7.83
C ASN A 102 -15.09 -13.44 6.92
N ASN A 103 -14.42 -13.03 5.84
CA ASN A 103 -14.90 -12.01 4.90
C ASN A 103 -15.11 -10.60 5.51
N LYS A 104 -14.62 -10.37 6.73
CA LYS A 104 -14.56 -9.02 7.30
C LYS A 104 -13.42 -8.24 6.61
N PRO A 105 -13.53 -6.89 6.56
CA PRO A 105 -12.47 -6.09 5.98
C PRO A 105 -11.13 -6.34 6.66
N LEU A 106 -10.09 -6.44 5.84
CA LEU A 106 -8.70 -6.49 6.25
C LEU A 106 -8.03 -5.22 5.75
N GLU A 107 -7.61 -4.35 6.67
CA GLU A 107 -6.85 -3.15 6.32
C GLU A 107 -5.42 -3.54 5.95
N LEU A 108 -4.97 -3.07 4.79
CA LEU A 108 -3.57 -3.13 4.37
C LEU A 108 -2.98 -1.72 4.40
N LYS A 109 -1.78 -1.63 4.97
CA LYS A 109 -1.01 -0.39 5.10
C LYS A 109 0.19 -0.44 4.18
N ASN A 110 0.53 0.68 3.54
CA ASN A 110 1.79 0.78 2.82
C ASN A 110 2.96 0.65 3.81
N VAL A 111 3.76 -0.41 3.67
CA VAL A 111 4.94 -0.68 4.51
C VAL A 111 6.25 -0.37 3.79
N ASP A 112 6.22 -0.32 2.46
CA ASP A 112 7.34 0.07 1.61
C ASP A 112 6.82 0.73 0.32
N LYS A 113 7.55 1.71 -0.20
CA LYS A 113 7.28 2.36 -1.50
C LYS A 113 7.85 1.59 -2.67
N VAL A 114 8.75 0.65 -2.40
CA VAL A 114 9.31 -0.25 -3.41
C VAL A 114 8.49 -1.54 -3.43
N PRO A 115 8.01 -2.00 -4.60
CA PRO A 115 7.32 -3.27 -4.71
C PRO A 115 8.28 -4.41 -4.32
N THR A 116 7.83 -5.29 -3.44
CA THR A 116 8.65 -6.42 -2.97
C THR A 116 8.22 -7.71 -3.65
N TYR A 117 9.21 -8.51 -4.07
CA TYR A 117 9.03 -9.82 -4.67
C TYR A 117 9.63 -10.91 -3.79
N PHE A 118 8.87 -11.97 -3.54
CA PHE A 118 9.31 -13.12 -2.77
C PHE A 118 9.73 -14.25 -3.71
N ASN A 119 11.03 -14.44 -3.89
CA ASN A 119 11.59 -15.46 -4.81
C ASN A 119 11.74 -16.85 -4.18
N THR A 120 11.34 -17.02 -2.92
CA THR A 120 11.42 -18.31 -2.23
C THR A 120 10.43 -19.29 -2.84
N LYS A 121 10.91 -20.49 -3.18
CA LYS A 121 10.04 -21.58 -3.62
C LYS A 121 9.47 -22.29 -2.40
N PHE A 122 8.15 -22.29 -2.28
CA PHE A 122 7.42 -23.05 -1.27
C PHE A 122 6.73 -24.24 -1.92
N ASP A 123 6.61 -25.34 -1.18
CA ASP A 123 5.90 -26.56 -1.58
C ASP A 123 4.38 -26.47 -1.30
N ASP A 124 3.96 -25.52 -0.47
CA ASP A 124 2.60 -25.31 0.01
C ASP A 124 1.80 -24.23 -0.75
N VAL A 125 2.35 -23.64 -1.83
CA VAL A 125 1.72 -22.52 -2.57
C VAL A 125 0.27 -22.82 -2.99
N GLU A 126 0.02 -24.05 -3.45
CA GLU A 126 -1.31 -24.47 -3.89
C GLU A 126 -2.33 -24.59 -2.73
N GLU A 127 -1.87 -24.74 -1.49
CA GLU A 127 -2.73 -24.68 -0.31
C GLU A 127 -3.14 -23.25 -0.01
N PHE A 128 -2.19 -22.31 -0.10
CA PHE A 128 -2.43 -20.88 0.10
C PHE A 128 -3.34 -20.28 -0.97
N LYS A 129 -3.19 -20.68 -2.25
CA LYS A 129 -4.09 -20.26 -3.33
C LYS A 129 -5.55 -20.61 -3.07
N LYS A 130 -5.83 -21.69 -2.33
CA LYS A 130 -7.20 -22.08 -1.96
C LYS A 130 -7.83 -21.13 -0.94
N LEU A 131 -7.07 -20.24 -0.31
CA LEU A 131 -7.61 -19.24 0.64
C LEU A 131 -8.39 -18.12 -0.07
N LEU A 132 -8.10 -17.87 -1.36
CA LEU A 132 -8.79 -16.87 -2.16
C LEU A 132 -10.13 -17.34 -2.76
N ILE A 133 -10.39 -18.65 -2.77
CA ILE A 133 -11.54 -19.30 -3.45
C ILE A 133 -12.65 -19.71 -2.46
#